data_AF-A0A524DJQ0-F1
#
_entry.id   AF-A0A524DJQ0-F1
#
_cell.length_a   1.000
_cell.length_b   1.000
_cell.length_c   1.000
_cell.angle_alpha   90.00
_cell.angle_beta   90.00
_cell.angle_gamma   90.00
#
_symmetry.space_group_name_H-M   'P 1'
#
loop_
_entity.id
_entity.type
_entity.pdbx_description
1 polymer ?
#
loop_
_entity_poly.entity_id
_entity_poly.type
_entity_poly.pdbx_seq_one_letter_code
_entity_poly.pdbx_strand_id
1 'polypeptide(L)'
;MAMLHLFNYFSFFFVLYLSIQVGKKIREDNLISTTTGFTFYLICYGIFIYTVGLPFIYSVKFRGNEFLFYHFIIMTVYFIGIIIFILLSELDLYYHSKIESKKPFPFLLSIIAIIDFLIYILLGIFGIYDVYITVVIIVIPYVIASQEILKNFSNLEIVKKQQFNWFYSGLAIAGLSNSLIGFYFMYGNIILIIKSILIIIGAILMVRSWESMPPLTELNWLQKMVQLLVIYRDTSSLIFKYNFKSDEETSKEQVDSDLAGSAIGGIDMLLGEILVDSGHIQEIDHANKKINFVHGEYTISILISTGSSKEFRYRLEMFHANLEKEYKEELEHFQGEITTFKDLETLIREYFLIS
;
A
#
# COMPACT_ATOMS: atom_id res chain seq x y z
N MET A 1 -14.45 -4.02 -37.85
CA MET A 1 -15.52 -4.40 -36.89
C MET A 1 -15.04 -5.51 -35.95
N ALA A 2 -14.84 -6.75 -36.40
CA ALA A 2 -14.46 -7.87 -35.51
C ALA A 2 -13.24 -7.59 -34.60
N MET A 3 -12.18 -7.00 -35.15
CA MET A 3 -10.99 -6.60 -34.38
C MET A 3 -11.30 -5.58 -33.28
N LEU A 4 -12.20 -4.62 -33.53
CA LEU A 4 -12.58 -3.62 -32.54
C LEU A 4 -13.37 -4.24 -31.38
N HIS A 5 -14.31 -5.14 -31.68
CA HIS A 5 -14.99 -5.93 -30.63
C HIS A 5 -13.97 -6.66 -29.77
N LEU A 6 -13.06 -7.40 -30.41
CA LEU A 6 -12.04 -8.20 -29.73
C LEU A 6 -11.24 -7.34 -28.73
N PHE A 7 -10.63 -6.24 -29.19
CA PHE A 7 -9.83 -5.38 -28.34
C PHE A 7 -10.63 -4.69 -27.23
N ASN A 8 -11.88 -4.28 -27.48
CA ASN A 8 -12.73 -3.71 -26.44
C ASN A 8 -13.03 -4.73 -25.33
N TYR A 9 -13.39 -5.97 -25.69
CA TYR A 9 -13.61 -7.06 -24.74
C TYR A 9 -12.34 -7.40 -23.96
N PHE A 10 -11.18 -7.46 -24.62
CA PHE A 10 -9.91 -7.69 -23.93
C PHE A 10 -9.58 -6.55 -22.96
N SER A 11 -9.78 -5.29 -23.34
CA SER A 11 -9.53 -4.16 -22.44
C SER A 11 -10.37 -4.23 -21.18
N PHE A 12 -11.66 -4.57 -21.31
CA PHE A 12 -12.55 -4.81 -20.18
C PHE A 12 -12.10 -6.00 -19.33
N PHE A 13 -11.76 -7.12 -19.97
CA PHE A 13 -11.27 -8.32 -19.28
C PHE A 13 -10.01 -8.04 -18.46
N PHE A 14 -9.03 -7.32 -19.01
CA PHE A 14 -7.79 -6.99 -18.28
C PHE A 14 -8.03 -6.04 -17.11
N VAL A 15 -8.96 -5.08 -17.23
CA VAL A 15 -9.34 -4.20 -16.12
C VAL A 15 -10.09 -4.97 -15.03
N LEU A 16 -10.99 -5.89 -15.39
CA LEU A 16 -11.62 -6.78 -14.42
C LEU A 16 -10.61 -7.73 -13.76
N TYR A 17 -9.67 -8.26 -14.52
CA TYR A 17 -8.60 -9.09 -13.98
C TYR A 17 -7.76 -8.31 -12.96
N LEU A 18 -7.38 -7.07 -13.28
CA LEU A 18 -6.74 -6.16 -12.34
C LEU A 18 -7.61 -5.93 -11.09
N SER A 19 -8.90 -5.64 -11.25
CA SER A 19 -9.83 -5.49 -10.14
C SER A 19 -9.88 -6.73 -9.24
N ILE A 20 -9.85 -7.94 -9.81
CA ILE A 20 -9.82 -9.19 -9.03
C ILE A 20 -8.50 -9.33 -8.29
N GLN A 21 -7.37 -9.00 -8.93
CA GLN A 21 -6.05 -9.08 -8.28
C GLN A 21 -5.91 -8.07 -7.13
N VAL A 22 -6.45 -6.85 -7.30
CA VAL A 22 -6.54 -5.87 -6.20
C VAL A 22 -7.48 -6.40 -5.11
N GLY A 23 -8.66 -6.88 -5.48
CA GLY A 23 -9.67 -7.38 -4.54
C GLY A 23 -9.22 -8.58 -3.71
N LYS A 24 -8.32 -9.43 -4.21
CA LYS A 24 -7.76 -10.54 -3.42
C LYS A 24 -7.04 -10.07 -2.16
N LYS A 25 -6.38 -8.90 -2.20
CA LYS A 25 -5.68 -8.32 -1.05
C LYS A 25 -6.62 -7.76 0.02
N ILE A 26 -7.91 -7.55 -0.28
CA ILE A 26 -8.91 -7.12 0.73
C ILE A 26 -9.00 -8.14 1.86
N ARG A 27 -8.74 -9.43 1.61
CA ARG A 27 -8.75 -10.47 2.66
C ARG A 27 -7.65 -10.29 3.71
N GLU A 28 -6.57 -9.62 3.34
CA GLU A 28 -5.44 -9.31 4.22
C GLU A 28 -5.62 -7.97 4.93
N ASP A 29 -6.51 -7.11 4.41
CA ASP A 29 -6.84 -5.78 4.92
C ASP A 29 -8.21 -5.76 5.63
N ASN A 30 -8.62 -4.58 6.10
CA ASN A 30 -9.98 -4.35 6.59
C ASN A 30 -10.96 -4.18 5.41
N LEU A 31 -12.24 -4.56 5.62
CA LEU A 31 -13.31 -4.37 4.62
C LEU A 31 -13.44 -2.90 4.19
N ILE A 32 -13.28 -1.98 5.13
CA ILE A 32 -13.31 -0.54 4.89
C ILE A 32 -11.87 -0.06 4.80
N SER A 33 -11.28 -0.19 3.61
CA SER A 33 -9.88 0.15 3.34
C SER A 33 -9.72 0.80 1.98
N THR A 34 -8.55 1.40 1.78
CA THR A 34 -8.12 1.93 0.48
C THR A 34 -8.16 0.86 -0.62
N THR A 35 -7.79 -0.39 -0.33
CA THR A 35 -7.85 -1.51 -1.31
C THR A 35 -9.28 -1.77 -1.78
N THR A 36 -10.26 -1.73 -0.88
CA THR A 36 -11.68 -1.87 -1.23
C THR A 36 -12.13 -0.73 -2.13
N GLY A 37 -11.79 0.51 -1.77
CA GLY A 37 -12.09 1.69 -2.58
C GLY A 37 -11.49 1.61 -3.98
N PHE A 38 -10.22 1.21 -4.08
CA PHE A 38 -9.52 1.10 -5.35
C PHE A 38 -10.11 -0.02 -6.22
N THR A 39 -10.48 -1.14 -5.61
CA THR A 39 -11.19 -2.24 -6.27
C THR A 39 -12.52 -1.74 -6.85
N PHE A 40 -13.31 -1.03 -6.06
CA PHE A 40 -14.59 -0.48 -6.50
C PHE A 40 -14.42 0.50 -7.66
N TYR A 41 -13.44 1.40 -7.57
CA TYR A 41 -13.03 2.28 -8.66
C TYR A 41 -12.71 1.49 -9.94
N LEU A 42 -11.92 0.42 -9.86
CA LEU A 42 -11.55 -0.39 -11.04
C LEU A 42 -12.74 -1.12 -11.66
N ILE A 43 -13.72 -1.56 -10.87
CA ILE A 43 -14.97 -2.13 -11.37
C ILE A 43 -15.75 -1.06 -12.16
N CYS A 44 -15.95 0.12 -11.56
CA CYS A 44 -16.61 1.24 -12.24
C CYS A 44 -15.86 1.65 -13.51
N TYR A 45 -14.52 1.65 -13.49
CA TYR A 45 -13.68 1.92 -14.64
C TYR A 45 -13.84 0.87 -15.74
N GLY A 46 -13.91 -0.42 -15.38
CA GLY A 46 -14.20 -1.50 -16.32
C GLY A 46 -15.57 -1.34 -16.97
N ILE A 47 -16.61 -1.06 -16.18
CA ILE A 47 -17.97 -0.77 -16.69
C ILE A 47 -17.92 0.41 -17.66
N PHE A 48 -17.24 1.49 -17.29
CA PHE A 48 -17.05 2.67 -18.13
C PHE A 48 -16.39 2.33 -19.47
N ILE A 49 -15.25 1.63 -19.47
CA ILE A 49 -14.54 1.24 -20.70
C ILE A 49 -15.43 0.40 -21.59
N TYR A 50 -16.08 -0.61 -21.01
CA TYR A 50 -16.93 -1.53 -21.76
C TYR A 50 -18.07 -0.79 -22.44
N THR A 51 -18.81 0.02 -21.68
CA THR A 51 -20.04 0.69 -22.13
C THR A 51 -19.75 1.82 -23.11
N VAL A 52 -18.76 2.69 -22.82
CA VAL A 52 -18.47 3.86 -23.66
C VAL A 52 -18.06 3.48 -25.09
N GLY A 53 -17.52 2.27 -25.30
CA GLY A 53 -17.16 1.74 -26.61
C GLY A 53 -18.34 1.19 -27.42
N LEU A 54 -19.43 0.75 -26.78
CA LEU A 54 -20.55 0.05 -27.44
C LEU A 54 -21.21 0.87 -28.57
N PRO A 55 -21.52 2.17 -28.38
CA PRO A 55 -22.02 3.04 -29.45
C PRO A 55 -21.29 2.91 -30.78
N PHE A 56 -19.95 2.94 -30.71
CA PHE A 56 -19.07 2.96 -31.86
C PHE A 56 -18.94 1.57 -32.48
N ILE A 57 -18.88 0.56 -31.63
CA ILE A 57 -18.77 -0.85 -32.03
C ILE A 57 -20.01 -1.31 -32.81
N TYR A 58 -21.20 -0.97 -32.33
CA TYR A 58 -22.46 -1.37 -32.95
C TYR A 58 -22.98 -0.37 -33.99
N SER A 59 -22.20 0.67 -34.31
CA SER A 59 -22.57 1.71 -35.29
C SER A 59 -23.96 2.31 -35.01
N VAL A 60 -24.27 2.51 -33.72
CA VAL A 60 -25.56 3.08 -33.31
C VAL A 60 -25.60 4.54 -33.75
N LYS A 61 -26.61 4.90 -34.54
CA LYS A 61 -26.83 6.28 -34.99
C LYS A 61 -27.46 7.09 -33.85
N PHE A 62 -26.63 7.73 -33.03
CA PHE A 62 -27.09 8.70 -32.05
C PHE A 62 -27.43 10.03 -32.72
N ARG A 63 -28.54 10.66 -32.33
CA ARG A 63 -28.71 12.11 -32.50
C ARG A 63 -27.74 12.82 -31.55
N GLY A 64 -27.23 14.00 -31.91
CA GLY A 64 -26.12 14.65 -31.18
C GLY A 64 -26.27 14.65 -29.65
N ASN A 65 -27.45 15.02 -29.14
CA ASN A 65 -27.72 15.08 -27.70
C ASN A 65 -27.87 13.72 -27.03
N GLU A 66 -28.26 12.67 -27.77
CA GLU A 66 -28.45 11.32 -27.21
C GLU A 66 -27.10 10.69 -26.82
N PHE A 67 -26.05 10.91 -27.62
CA PHE A 67 -24.71 10.43 -27.29
C PHE A 67 -24.15 11.15 -26.06
N LEU A 68 -24.34 12.47 -25.96
CA LEU A 68 -23.91 13.26 -24.80
C LEU A 68 -24.60 12.78 -23.53
N PHE A 69 -25.91 12.55 -23.57
CA PHE A 69 -26.66 12.03 -22.43
C PHE A 69 -26.23 10.61 -22.03
N TYR A 70 -26.04 9.72 -23.02
CA TYR A 70 -25.49 8.38 -22.78
C TYR A 70 -24.12 8.45 -22.09
N HIS A 71 -23.21 9.26 -22.62
CA HIS A 71 -21.88 9.43 -22.08
C HIS A 71 -21.91 10.04 -20.67
N PHE A 72 -22.80 11.00 -20.41
CA PHE A 72 -23.03 11.58 -19.08
C PHE A 72 -23.43 10.51 -18.03
N ILE A 73 -24.38 9.63 -18.35
CA ILE A 73 -24.79 8.55 -17.44
C ILE A 73 -23.60 7.62 -17.12
N ILE A 74 -22.85 7.22 -18.15
CA ILE A 74 -21.74 6.29 -18.00
C ILE A 74 -20.56 6.92 -17.23
N MET A 75 -20.27 8.20 -17.47
CA MET A 75 -19.28 8.98 -16.70
C MET A 75 -19.71 9.14 -15.23
N THR A 76 -21.00 9.28 -14.96
CA THR A 76 -21.52 9.34 -13.58
C THR A 76 -21.14 8.07 -12.79
N VAL A 77 -21.30 6.88 -13.39
CA VAL A 77 -20.88 5.61 -12.77
C VAL A 77 -19.37 5.59 -12.49
N TYR A 78 -18.57 6.09 -13.43
CA TYR A 78 -17.13 6.18 -13.26
C TYR A 78 -16.74 7.09 -12.08
N PHE A 79 -17.36 8.26 -11.95
CA PHE A 79 -17.09 9.20 -10.88
C PHE A 79 -17.54 8.73 -9.51
N ILE A 80 -18.66 8.00 -9.42
CA ILE A 80 -19.04 7.32 -8.17
C ILE A 80 -17.91 6.39 -7.71
N GLY A 81 -17.28 5.68 -8.64
CA GLY A 81 -16.09 4.87 -8.36
C GLY A 81 -14.93 5.67 -7.75
N ILE A 82 -14.60 6.82 -8.34
CA ILE A 82 -13.55 7.72 -7.86
C ILE A 82 -13.87 8.27 -6.46
N ILE A 83 -15.10 8.72 -6.23
CA ILE A 83 -15.52 9.30 -4.94
C ILE A 83 -15.44 8.25 -3.83
N ILE A 84 -15.91 7.03 -4.10
CA ILE A 84 -15.82 5.92 -3.14
C ILE A 84 -14.37 5.58 -2.84
N PHE A 85 -13.49 5.60 -3.83
CA PHE A 85 -12.06 5.42 -3.61
C PHE A 85 -11.48 6.51 -2.70
N ILE A 86 -11.69 7.79 -3.02
CA ILE A 86 -11.18 8.91 -2.22
C ILE A 86 -11.71 8.84 -0.77
N LEU A 87 -13.01 8.58 -0.61
CA LEU A 87 -13.66 8.46 0.70
C LEU A 87 -13.06 7.33 1.53
N LEU A 88 -12.93 6.14 0.95
CA LEU A 88 -12.37 5.00 1.67
C LEU A 88 -10.89 5.19 1.97
N SER A 89 -10.15 5.91 1.13
CA SER A 89 -8.75 6.25 1.39
C SER A 89 -8.56 7.24 2.53
N GLU A 90 -9.33 8.33 2.57
CA GLU A 90 -9.28 9.28 3.70
C GLU A 90 -9.77 8.63 4.99
N LEU A 91 -10.79 7.78 4.93
CA LEU A 91 -11.32 7.06 6.08
C LEU A 91 -10.31 6.03 6.61
N ASP A 92 -9.64 5.29 5.73
CA ASP A 92 -8.60 4.34 6.09
C ASP A 92 -7.40 5.04 6.75
N LEU A 93 -6.99 6.19 6.21
CA LEU A 93 -5.99 7.06 6.84
C LEU A 93 -6.46 7.53 8.21
N TYR A 94 -7.70 8.00 8.34
CA TYR A 94 -8.23 8.51 9.61
C TYR A 94 -8.24 7.44 10.73
N TYR A 95 -8.65 6.21 10.43
CA TYR A 95 -8.71 5.15 11.45
C TYR A 95 -7.35 4.52 11.76
N HIS A 96 -6.42 4.48 10.81
CA HIS A 96 -5.17 3.74 10.97
C HIS A 96 -3.92 4.62 11.12
N SER A 97 -3.96 5.90 10.77
CA SER A 97 -2.85 6.81 11.07
C SER A 97 -2.94 7.30 12.52
N LYS A 98 -2.24 6.63 13.45
CA LYS A 98 -2.02 7.14 14.82
C LYS A 98 -1.17 8.41 14.86
N ILE A 99 -0.50 8.75 13.75
CA ILE A 99 0.18 10.04 13.62
C ILE A 99 -0.93 11.08 13.56
N GLU A 100 -1.08 11.90 14.60
CA GLU A 100 -2.03 13.02 14.61
C GLU A 100 -1.97 13.73 13.26
N SER A 101 -3.01 13.53 12.46
CA SER A 101 -3.14 14.15 11.16
C SER A 101 -3.07 15.65 11.40
N LYS A 102 -1.93 16.27 11.03
CA LYS A 102 -1.76 17.73 11.08
C LYS A 102 -2.74 18.45 10.14
N LYS A 103 -3.51 17.72 9.32
CA LYS A 103 -4.54 18.30 8.47
C LYS A 103 -5.71 18.76 9.36
N PRO A 104 -6.16 20.02 9.21
CA PRO A 104 -7.26 20.56 10.00
C PRO A 104 -8.61 19.86 9.72
N PHE A 105 -8.73 19.19 8.57
CA PHE A 105 -9.94 18.48 8.16
C PHE A 105 -9.57 17.09 7.59
N PRO A 106 -9.97 15.98 8.23
CA PRO A 106 -9.57 14.63 7.83
C PRO A 106 -10.22 14.13 6.53
N PHE A 107 -11.31 14.77 6.07
CA PHE A 107 -12.09 14.35 4.89
C PHE A 107 -12.17 15.44 3.80
N LEU A 108 -11.13 16.28 3.69
CA LEU A 108 -11.16 17.44 2.81
C LEU A 108 -11.31 17.03 1.34
N LEU A 109 -10.58 16.00 0.88
CA LEU A 109 -10.63 15.56 -0.52
C LEU A 109 -11.97 14.93 -0.87
N SER A 110 -12.58 14.19 0.06
CA SER A 110 -13.91 13.61 -0.11
C SER A 110 -14.97 14.68 -0.25
N ILE A 111 -14.93 15.72 0.60
CA ILE A 111 -15.88 16.84 0.53
C ILE A 111 -15.73 17.57 -0.80
N ILE A 112 -14.49 17.86 -1.22
CA ILE A 112 -14.20 18.47 -2.52
C ILE A 112 -14.78 17.59 -3.65
N ALA A 113 -14.45 16.30 -3.68
CA ALA A 113 -14.91 15.37 -4.71
C ALA A 113 -16.45 15.24 -4.77
N ILE A 114 -17.14 15.31 -3.63
CA ILE A 114 -18.62 15.28 -3.58
C ILE A 114 -19.20 16.59 -4.12
N ILE A 115 -18.68 17.76 -3.71
CA ILE A 115 -19.13 19.06 -4.21
C ILE A 115 -18.94 19.12 -5.74
N ASP A 116 -17.77 18.70 -6.18
CA ASP A 116 -17.37 18.60 -7.57
C ASP A 116 -18.29 17.70 -8.39
N PHE A 117 -18.67 16.55 -7.83
CA PHE A 117 -19.64 15.65 -8.43
C PHE A 117 -21.05 16.26 -8.49
N LEU A 118 -21.48 16.99 -7.46
CA LEU A 118 -22.77 17.69 -7.48
C LEU A 118 -22.80 18.79 -8.55
N ILE A 119 -21.71 19.55 -8.70
CA ILE A 119 -21.55 20.53 -9.78
C ILE A 119 -21.63 19.83 -11.14
N TYR A 120 -20.96 18.69 -11.30
CA TYR A 120 -21.02 17.90 -12.53
C TYR A 120 -22.45 17.45 -12.87
N ILE A 121 -23.19 16.89 -11.90
CA ILE A 121 -24.58 16.47 -12.10
C ILE A 121 -25.45 17.66 -12.48
N LEU A 122 -25.30 18.81 -11.81
CA LEU A 122 -26.05 20.02 -12.10
C LEU A 122 -25.80 20.51 -13.53
N LEU A 123 -24.53 20.59 -13.95
CA LEU A 123 -24.14 20.99 -15.31
C LEU A 123 -24.69 20.02 -16.37
N GLY A 124 -24.67 18.71 -16.08
CA GLY A 124 -25.24 17.70 -16.95
C GLY A 124 -26.76 17.82 -17.13
N ILE A 125 -27.50 18.11 -16.05
CA ILE A 125 -28.96 18.34 -16.11
C ILE A 125 -29.31 19.55 -16.97
N PHE A 126 -28.50 20.62 -16.92
CA PHE A 126 -28.69 21.81 -17.76
C PHE A 126 -28.15 21.65 -19.19
N GLY A 127 -27.57 20.50 -19.54
CA GLY A 127 -26.97 20.26 -20.86
C GLY A 127 -25.68 21.04 -21.12
N ILE A 128 -25.09 21.64 -20.08
CA ILE A 128 -23.81 22.37 -20.13
C ILE A 128 -22.68 21.39 -19.83
N TYR A 129 -22.64 20.27 -20.56
CA TYR A 129 -21.62 19.24 -20.35
C TYR A 129 -20.35 19.59 -21.13
N ASP A 130 -19.29 19.93 -20.40
CA ASP A 130 -17.93 20.01 -20.93
C ASP A 130 -17.08 18.91 -20.31
N VAL A 131 -16.64 17.97 -21.15
CA VAL A 131 -15.77 16.85 -20.77
C VAL A 131 -14.52 17.35 -20.06
N TYR A 132 -13.91 18.45 -20.53
CA TYR A 132 -12.64 18.96 -20.01
C TYR A 132 -12.80 19.58 -18.62
N ILE A 133 -13.84 20.39 -18.42
CA ILE A 133 -14.16 20.96 -17.09
C ILE A 133 -14.38 19.83 -16.10
N THR A 134 -15.13 18.81 -16.52
CA THR A 134 -15.45 17.66 -15.69
C THR A 134 -14.21 16.82 -15.34
N VAL A 135 -13.29 16.63 -16.30
CA VAL A 135 -12.02 15.95 -16.06
C VAL A 135 -11.18 16.72 -15.04
N VAL A 136 -11.02 18.03 -15.20
CA VAL A 136 -10.16 18.82 -14.29
C VAL A 136 -10.66 18.76 -12.86
N ILE A 137 -11.97 18.92 -12.68
CA ILE A 137 -12.61 18.99 -11.37
C ILE A 137 -12.41 17.68 -10.59
N ILE A 138 -12.67 16.52 -11.19
CA ILE A 138 -12.65 15.24 -10.45
C ILE A 138 -11.29 14.53 -10.49
N VAL A 139 -10.50 14.72 -11.54
CA VAL A 139 -9.19 14.04 -11.67
C VAL A 139 -8.16 14.64 -10.71
N ILE A 140 -8.21 15.93 -10.39
CA ILE A 140 -7.25 16.54 -9.47
C ILE A 140 -7.33 15.91 -8.06
N PRO A 141 -8.49 15.86 -7.38
CA PRO A 141 -8.61 15.16 -6.09
C PRO A 141 -8.19 13.70 -6.15
N TYR A 142 -8.55 13.00 -7.24
CA TYR A 142 -8.16 11.61 -7.45
C TYR A 142 -6.64 11.42 -7.55
N VAL A 143 -5.95 12.28 -8.30
CA VAL A 143 -4.50 12.25 -8.45
C VAL A 143 -3.83 12.54 -7.11
N ILE A 144 -4.31 13.52 -6.35
CA ILE A 144 -3.79 13.85 -5.02
C ILE A 144 -3.96 12.66 -4.07
N ALA A 145 -5.16 12.07 -3.99
CA ALA A 145 -5.44 10.92 -3.15
C ALA A 145 -4.55 9.71 -3.53
N SER A 146 -4.42 9.44 -4.83
CA SER A 146 -3.55 8.38 -5.34
C SER A 146 -2.08 8.63 -4.97
N GLN A 147 -1.59 9.86 -5.14
CA GLN A 147 -0.21 10.21 -4.77
C GLN A 147 0.04 10.06 -3.27
N GLU A 148 -0.92 10.41 -2.41
CA GLU A 148 -0.77 10.28 -0.95
C GLU A 148 -0.61 8.81 -0.52
N ILE A 149 -1.48 7.93 -1.01
CA ILE A 149 -1.41 6.48 -0.72
C ILE A 149 -0.06 5.91 -1.17
N LEU A 150 0.34 6.28 -2.38
CA LEU A 150 1.53 5.74 -3.02
C LEU A 150 2.82 6.32 -2.42
N LYS A 151 2.79 7.57 -1.93
CA LYS A 151 3.89 8.15 -1.14
C LYS A 151 4.11 7.35 0.15
N ASN A 152 3.05 6.90 0.80
CA ASN A 152 3.17 6.06 2.00
C ASN A 152 3.89 4.73 1.67
N PHE A 153 3.63 4.14 0.51
CA PHE A 153 4.38 2.95 0.05
C PHE A 153 5.84 3.25 -0.25
N SER A 154 6.16 4.43 -0.80
CA SER A 154 7.54 4.79 -1.13
C SER A 154 8.47 4.90 0.08
N ASN A 155 7.90 5.03 1.29
CA ASN A 155 8.65 5.05 2.54
C ASN A 155 9.12 3.66 2.98
N LEU A 156 8.50 2.58 2.48
CA LEU A 156 8.92 1.20 2.76
C LEU A 156 10.19 0.87 1.96
N GLU A 157 11.24 0.40 2.63
CA GLU A 157 12.52 0.13 1.97
C GLU A 157 12.44 -1.05 1.01
N ILE A 158 11.58 -2.03 1.31
CA ILE A 158 11.26 -3.14 0.41
C ILE A 158 10.66 -2.64 -0.91
N VAL A 159 9.86 -1.57 -0.85
CA VAL A 159 9.22 -0.99 -2.04
C VAL A 159 10.20 -0.14 -2.82
N LYS A 160 11.14 0.57 -2.17
CA LYS A 160 12.19 1.35 -2.87
C LYS A 160 13.03 0.50 -3.83
N LYS A 161 13.22 -0.80 -3.52
CA LYS A 161 13.92 -1.76 -4.40
C LYS A 161 13.06 -2.21 -5.58
N GLN A 162 11.75 -2.00 -5.56
CA GLN A 162 10.82 -2.42 -6.60
C GLN A 162 10.44 -1.25 -7.53
N GLN A 163 10.22 -1.57 -8.81
CA GLN A 163 9.98 -0.58 -9.88
C GLN A 163 8.56 0.02 -9.86
N PHE A 164 8.26 0.80 -8.84
CA PHE A 164 6.94 1.37 -8.58
C PHE A 164 6.44 2.34 -9.69
N ASN A 165 7.36 2.89 -10.49
CA ASN A 165 7.06 3.79 -11.60
C ASN A 165 6.16 3.15 -12.67
N TRP A 166 6.12 1.82 -12.77
CA TRP A 166 5.25 1.12 -13.72
C TRP A 166 3.77 1.23 -13.38
N PHE A 167 3.41 1.32 -12.09
CA PHE A 167 2.01 1.51 -11.70
C PHE A 167 1.47 2.85 -12.21
N TYR A 168 2.19 3.95 -11.94
CA TYR A 168 1.82 5.29 -12.43
C TYR A 168 1.81 5.38 -13.94
N SER A 169 2.83 4.81 -14.59
CA SER A 169 2.87 4.75 -16.05
C SER A 169 1.67 4.00 -16.59
N GLY A 170 1.30 2.86 -15.99
CA GLY A 170 0.15 2.07 -16.39
C GLY A 170 -1.18 2.80 -16.17
N LEU A 171 -1.35 3.46 -15.02
CA LEU A 171 -2.53 4.26 -14.68
C LEU A 171 -2.67 5.46 -15.62
N ALA A 172 -1.58 6.17 -15.91
CA ALA A 172 -1.56 7.32 -16.81
C ALA A 172 -1.87 6.89 -18.26
N ILE A 173 -1.22 5.82 -18.74
CA ILE A 173 -1.47 5.27 -20.09
C ILE A 173 -2.93 4.85 -20.22
N ALA A 174 -3.46 4.07 -19.27
CA ALA A 174 -4.85 3.62 -19.30
C ALA A 174 -5.82 4.79 -19.19
N GLY A 175 -5.64 5.70 -18.23
CA GLY A 175 -6.53 6.84 -18.00
C GLY A 175 -6.56 7.81 -19.17
N LEU A 176 -5.38 8.27 -19.64
CA LEU A 176 -5.27 9.23 -20.73
C LEU A 176 -5.74 8.66 -22.08
N SER A 177 -5.67 7.35 -22.27
CA SER A 177 -6.19 6.70 -23.48
C SER A 177 -7.69 6.95 -23.69
N ASN A 178 -8.45 7.26 -22.64
CA ASN A 178 -9.87 7.57 -22.78
C ASN A 178 -10.12 8.89 -23.51
N SER A 179 -9.18 9.85 -23.46
CA SER A 179 -9.28 11.09 -24.23
C SER A 179 -9.25 10.85 -25.75
N LEU A 180 -8.68 9.72 -26.19
CA LEU A 180 -8.64 9.31 -27.59
C LEU A 180 -10.04 9.12 -28.21
N ILE A 181 -11.08 8.97 -27.38
CA ILE A 181 -12.47 8.89 -27.86
C ILE A 181 -12.91 10.18 -28.56
N GLY A 182 -12.42 11.34 -28.13
CA GLY A 182 -12.75 12.64 -28.74
C GLY A 182 -12.21 12.75 -30.18
N PHE A 183 -11.17 12.00 -30.50
CA PHE A 183 -10.55 11.97 -31.83
C PHE A 183 -11.21 10.95 -32.78
N TYR A 184 -12.27 10.26 -32.34
CA TYR A 184 -13.00 9.29 -33.16
C TYR A 184 -13.51 9.90 -34.47
N PHE A 185 -14.04 11.12 -34.44
CA PHE A 185 -14.58 11.74 -35.66
C PHE A 185 -13.50 12.07 -36.71
N MET A 186 -12.24 12.25 -36.29
CA MET A 186 -11.13 12.54 -37.20
C MET A 186 -10.49 11.28 -37.78
N TYR A 187 -10.32 10.24 -36.96
CA TYR A 187 -9.53 9.05 -37.34
C TYR A 187 -10.37 7.77 -37.44
N GLY A 188 -11.64 7.79 -37.06
CA GLY A 188 -12.55 6.66 -37.14
C GLY A 188 -12.16 5.49 -36.22
N ASN A 189 -12.37 4.26 -36.68
CA ASN A 189 -12.22 3.06 -35.83
C ASN A 189 -10.76 2.79 -35.38
N ILE A 190 -9.75 3.30 -36.09
CA ILE A 190 -8.33 3.06 -35.74
C ILE A 190 -8.01 3.61 -34.35
N ILE A 191 -8.58 4.76 -33.98
CA ILE A 191 -8.27 5.42 -32.70
C ILE A 191 -8.85 4.66 -31.51
N LEU A 192 -9.97 3.96 -31.71
CA LEU A 192 -10.58 3.11 -30.69
C LEU A 192 -9.78 1.81 -30.47
N ILE A 193 -9.16 1.29 -31.52
CA ILE A 193 -8.22 0.15 -31.42
C ILE A 193 -6.99 0.59 -30.62
N ILE A 194 -6.39 1.74 -30.98
CA ILE A 194 -5.24 2.30 -30.25
C ILE A 194 -5.59 2.53 -28.77
N LYS A 195 -6.73 3.16 -28.48
CA LYS A 195 -7.25 3.31 -27.11
C LYS A 195 -7.27 1.97 -26.38
N SER A 196 -7.90 0.95 -26.97
CA SER A 196 -8.05 -0.37 -26.32
C SER A 196 -6.71 -1.04 -26.05
N ILE A 197 -5.75 -0.93 -26.98
CA ILE A 197 -4.39 -1.44 -26.80
C ILE A 197 -3.69 -0.72 -25.64
N LEU A 198 -3.79 0.61 -25.56
CA LEU A 198 -3.20 1.39 -24.46
C LEU A 198 -3.81 1.01 -23.11
N ILE A 199 -5.13 0.79 -23.03
CA ILE A 199 -5.78 0.30 -21.81
C ILE A 199 -5.22 -1.06 -21.41
N ILE A 200 -5.07 -2.00 -22.35
CA ILE A 200 -4.51 -3.33 -22.09
C ILE A 200 -3.08 -3.21 -21.56
N ILE A 201 -2.22 -2.45 -22.24
CA ILE A 201 -0.82 -2.22 -21.81
C ILE A 201 -0.81 -1.60 -20.40
N GLY A 202 -1.61 -0.56 -20.17
CA GLY A 202 -1.69 0.11 -18.88
C GLY A 202 -2.18 -0.82 -17.77
N ALA A 203 -3.18 -1.66 -18.04
CA ALA A 203 -3.68 -2.65 -17.11
C ALA A 203 -2.63 -3.72 -16.78
N ILE A 204 -1.89 -4.23 -17.76
CA ILE A 204 -0.80 -5.20 -17.54
C ILE A 204 0.30 -4.61 -16.66
N LEU A 205 0.70 -3.36 -16.93
CA LEU A 205 1.68 -2.64 -16.11
C LEU A 205 1.20 -2.47 -14.67
N MET A 206 -0.07 -2.09 -14.49
CA MET A 206 -0.68 -1.96 -13.16
C MET A 206 -0.75 -3.31 -12.43
N VAL A 207 -1.16 -4.41 -13.09
CA VAL A 207 -1.21 -5.75 -12.48
C VAL A 207 0.17 -6.17 -11.99
N ARG A 208 1.17 -6.10 -12.87
CA ARG A 208 2.53 -6.53 -12.54
C ARG A 208 3.12 -5.71 -11.39
N SER A 209 2.86 -4.41 -11.38
CA SER A 209 3.31 -3.54 -10.29
C SER A 209 2.50 -3.77 -9.00
N TRP A 210 1.21 -4.10 -9.09
CA TRP A 210 0.38 -4.36 -7.92
C TRP A 210 0.74 -5.68 -7.25
N GLU A 211 1.05 -6.73 -8.01
CA GLU A 211 1.49 -8.03 -7.48
C GLU A 211 2.80 -7.91 -6.68
N SER A 212 3.67 -6.96 -7.03
CA SER A 212 4.91 -6.73 -6.28
C SER A 212 4.69 -5.92 -4.99
N MET A 213 3.67 -5.05 -4.95
CA MET A 213 3.39 -4.23 -3.78
C MET A 213 3.05 -5.09 -2.56
N PRO A 214 3.57 -4.76 -1.37
CA PRO A 214 3.11 -5.40 -0.15
C PRO A 214 1.63 -5.07 0.13
N PRO A 215 0.94 -5.83 0.99
CA PRO A 215 -0.40 -5.47 1.44
C PRO A 215 -0.39 -4.14 2.20
N LEU A 216 -1.50 -3.39 2.17
CA LEU A 216 -1.59 -2.08 2.84
C LEU A 216 -1.38 -2.18 4.34
N THR A 217 -1.72 -3.31 4.95
CA THR A 217 -1.40 -3.54 6.36
C THR A 217 0.10 -3.44 6.69
N GLU A 218 1.00 -3.54 5.71
CA GLU A 218 2.43 -3.27 5.91
C GLU A 218 2.75 -1.77 6.03
N LEU A 219 1.90 -0.85 5.56
CA LEU A 219 2.13 0.59 5.74
C LEU A 219 2.15 0.99 7.23
N ASN A 220 1.37 0.30 8.06
CA ASN A 220 1.30 0.52 9.50
C ASN A 220 2.26 -0.38 10.29
N TRP A 221 3.33 -0.87 9.65
CA TRP A 221 4.32 -1.74 10.29
C TRP A 221 4.89 -1.13 11.58
N LEU A 222 5.18 0.18 11.58
CA LEU A 222 5.73 0.88 12.75
C LEU A 222 4.88 0.69 14.01
N GLN A 223 3.55 0.75 13.86
CA GLN A 223 2.60 0.63 14.97
C GLN A 223 2.45 -0.81 15.50
N LYS A 224 2.83 -1.77 14.66
CA LYS A 224 2.81 -3.20 14.99
C LYS A 224 4.06 -3.61 15.77
N MET A 225 5.13 -2.81 15.81
CA MET A 225 6.28 -3.11 16.66
C MET A 225 5.91 -2.91 18.13
N VAL A 226 6.34 -3.85 18.97
CA VAL A 226 6.08 -3.83 20.41
C VAL A 226 7.36 -3.52 21.14
N GLN A 227 8.39 -4.34 20.93
CA GLN A 227 9.62 -4.29 21.70
C GLN A 227 10.79 -4.85 20.90
N LEU A 228 11.96 -4.24 21.06
CA LEU A 228 13.24 -4.75 20.60
C LEU A 228 14.09 -5.12 21.81
N LEU A 229 14.70 -6.29 21.77
CA LEU A 229 15.67 -6.77 22.75
C LEU A 229 17.00 -7.04 22.04
N VAL A 230 18.10 -6.71 22.69
CA VAL A 230 19.44 -7.09 22.25
C VAL A 230 20.08 -7.89 23.37
N ILE A 231 20.43 -9.14 23.08
CA ILE A 231 20.99 -10.10 24.04
C ILE A 231 22.42 -10.40 23.65
N TYR A 232 23.33 -10.43 24.63
CA TYR A 232 24.70 -10.89 24.43
C TYR A 232 24.72 -12.41 24.29
N ARG A 233 25.37 -12.92 23.24
CA ARG A 233 25.30 -14.32 22.86
C ARG A 233 25.88 -15.27 23.92
N ASP A 234 27.07 -14.97 24.44
CA ASP A 234 27.79 -15.94 25.29
C ASP A 234 27.15 -16.10 26.68
N THR A 235 26.61 -15.01 27.23
CA THR A 235 26.05 -15.01 28.59
C THR A 235 24.53 -14.98 28.62
N SER A 236 23.88 -14.84 27.46
CA SER A 236 22.43 -14.60 27.34
C SER A 236 21.95 -13.39 28.15
N SER A 237 22.82 -12.42 28.41
CA SER A 237 22.49 -11.21 29.18
C SER A 237 21.78 -10.20 28.31
N LEU A 238 20.72 -9.56 28.82
CA LEU A 238 20.04 -8.48 28.14
C LEU A 238 20.94 -7.23 28.13
N ILE A 239 21.46 -6.87 26.95
CA ILE A 239 22.26 -5.65 26.77
C ILE A 239 21.33 -4.44 26.68
N PHE A 240 20.27 -4.55 25.89
CA PHE A 240 19.42 -3.40 25.59
C PHE A 240 17.97 -3.80 25.38
N LYS A 241 17.06 -2.92 25.80
CA LYS A 241 15.62 -3.05 25.59
C LYS A 241 15.06 -1.71 25.11
N TYR A 242 14.27 -1.78 24.05
CA TYR A 242 13.50 -0.66 23.54
C TYR A 242 12.02 -1.02 23.45
N ASN A 243 11.16 -0.18 24.00
CA ASN A 243 9.71 -0.29 23.84
C ASN A 243 9.25 0.70 22.77
N PHE A 244 8.66 0.22 21.68
CA PHE A 244 8.11 1.09 20.64
C PHE A 244 6.79 1.74 21.04
N LYS A 245 6.10 1.17 22.02
CA LYS A 245 4.84 1.69 22.56
C LYS A 245 5.09 2.42 23.87
N SER A 246 4.44 3.57 24.04
CA SER A 246 4.48 4.35 25.28
C SER A 246 3.88 3.56 26.45
N ASP A 247 4.43 3.75 27.65
CA ASP A 247 4.08 2.99 28.86
C ASP A 247 2.58 2.98 29.21
N GLU A 248 1.81 3.96 28.74
CA GLU A 248 0.35 4.00 28.93
C GLU A 248 -0.38 2.84 28.24
N GLU A 249 0.03 2.42 27.02
CA GLU A 249 -0.57 1.28 26.31
C GLU A 249 -0.10 -0.07 26.87
N THR A 250 1.08 -0.12 27.49
CA THR A 250 1.74 -1.33 28.01
C THR A 250 1.40 -1.65 29.47
N SER A 251 0.75 -0.72 30.17
CA SER A 251 0.49 -0.76 31.62
C SER A 251 -0.36 -1.93 32.14
N LYS A 252 -1.00 -2.72 31.26
CA LYS A 252 -1.82 -3.89 31.67
C LYS A 252 -1.09 -5.24 31.63
N GLU A 253 0.04 -5.35 30.93
CA GLU A 253 0.79 -6.62 30.78
C GLU A 253 2.30 -6.35 30.64
N GLN A 254 2.90 -5.64 31.60
CA GLN A 254 4.37 -5.58 31.67
C GLN A 254 4.91 -6.93 32.12
N VAL A 255 5.26 -7.78 31.16
CA VAL A 255 6.14 -8.92 31.40
C VAL A 255 7.52 -8.37 31.76
N ASP A 256 8.06 -8.84 32.89
CA ASP A 256 9.43 -8.50 33.31
C ASP A 256 10.41 -8.85 32.18
N SER A 257 11.11 -7.84 31.65
CA SER A 257 11.97 -8.02 30.48
C SER A 257 13.19 -8.86 30.74
N ASP A 258 13.70 -8.84 31.96
CA ASP A 258 14.88 -9.62 32.31
C ASP A 258 14.47 -11.10 32.34
N LEU A 259 13.29 -11.38 32.88
CA LEU A 259 12.65 -12.70 32.82
C LEU A 259 12.37 -13.15 31.38
N ALA A 260 11.84 -12.25 30.53
CA ALA A 260 11.57 -12.55 29.13
C ALA A 260 12.86 -12.83 28.35
N GLY A 261 13.91 -12.04 28.55
CA GLY A 261 15.21 -12.23 27.91
C GLY A 261 15.85 -13.56 28.31
N SER A 262 15.89 -13.86 29.62
CA SER A 262 16.41 -15.14 30.12
C SER A 262 15.59 -16.34 29.65
N ALA A 263 14.26 -16.22 29.63
CA ALA A 263 13.38 -17.28 29.14
C ALA A 263 13.57 -17.53 27.63
N ILE A 264 13.69 -16.48 26.83
CA ILE A 264 13.90 -16.61 25.38
C ILE A 264 15.29 -17.17 25.07
N GLY A 265 16.34 -16.71 25.74
CA GLY A 265 17.68 -17.28 25.60
C GLY A 265 17.72 -18.76 26.00
N GLY A 266 17.01 -19.14 27.07
CA GLY A 266 16.81 -20.54 27.44
C GLY A 266 16.07 -21.35 26.38
N ILE A 267 15.03 -20.79 25.77
CA ILE A 267 14.28 -21.44 24.69
C ILE A 267 15.15 -21.64 23.44
N ASP A 268 15.97 -20.65 23.05
CA ASP A 268 16.86 -20.77 21.90
C ASP A 268 17.96 -21.80 22.12
N MET A 269 18.60 -21.82 23.31
CA MET A 269 19.57 -22.85 23.66
C MET A 269 18.94 -24.26 23.65
N LEU A 270 17.77 -24.42 24.26
CA LEU A 270 17.05 -25.69 24.25
C LEU A 270 16.69 -26.13 22.83
N LEU A 271 16.24 -25.21 21.98
CA LEU A 271 15.89 -25.53 20.59
C LEU A 271 17.12 -25.83 19.75
N GLY A 272 18.24 -25.15 19.97
CA GLY A 272 19.53 -25.48 19.36
C GLY A 272 20.04 -26.88 19.74
N GLU A 273 19.86 -27.27 21.00
CA GLU A 273 20.17 -28.63 21.47
C GLU A 273 19.24 -29.68 20.84
N ILE A 274 17.94 -29.38 20.73
CA ILE A 274 16.91 -30.32 20.22
C ILE A 274 17.00 -30.49 18.71
N LEU A 275 17.30 -29.44 17.95
CA LEU A 275 17.22 -29.46 16.50
C LEU A 275 18.38 -30.20 15.82
N VAL A 276 19.47 -30.52 16.54
CA VAL A 276 20.68 -31.26 16.05
C VAL A 276 21.29 -30.65 14.77
N ASP A 277 20.85 -29.45 14.41
CA ASP A 277 21.21 -28.75 13.19
C ASP A 277 21.75 -27.39 13.60
N SER A 278 22.80 -26.92 12.94
CA SER A 278 23.46 -25.62 13.21
C SER A 278 22.58 -24.39 12.94
N GLY A 279 21.27 -24.59 12.75
CA GLY A 279 20.30 -23.54 12.47
C GLY A 279 19.85 -22.85 13.74
N HIS A 280 19.84 -21.52 13.72
CA HIS A 280 19.25 -20.70 14.76
C HIS A 280 17.76 -20.43 14.49
N ILE A 281 16.96 -20.20 15.54
CA ILE A 281 15.56 -19.78 15.37
C ILE A 281 15.55 -18.44 14.65
N GLN A 282 14.75 -18.31 13.60
CA GLN A 282 14.56 -17.05 12.88
C GLN A 282 13.26 -16.34 13.24
N GLU A 283 12.19 -17.11 13.46
CA GLU A 283 10.87 -16.57 13.76
C GLU A 283 10.11 -17.54 14.67
N ILE A 284 9.45 -16.98 15.70
CA ILE A 284 8.42 -17.68 16.47
C ILE A 284 7.09 -16.98 16.21
N ASP A 285 6.11 -17.75 15.75
CA ASP A 285 4.74 -17.30 15.55
C ASP A 285 3.86 -17.79 16.69
N HIS A 286 3.27 -16.86 17.46
CA HIS A 286 2.39 -17.19 18.57
C HIS A 286 1.15 -16.28 18.60
N ALA A 287 0.02 -16.83 18.14
CA ALA A 287 -1.26 -16.14 18.05
C ALA A 287 -1.17 -14.85 17.21
N ASN A 288 -1.24 -13.67 17.83
CA ASN A 288 -1.10 -12.37 17.16
C ASN A 288 0.28 -11.73 17.41
N LYS A 289 1.24 -12.47 17.96
CA LYS A 289 2.59 -12.00 18.22
C LYS A 289 3.56 -12.75 17.33
N LYS A 290 4.49 -12.01 16.75
CA LYS A 290 5.66 -12.58 16.06
C LYS A 290 6.91 -12.12 16.74
N ILE A 291 7.84 -13.04 16.91
CA ILE A 291 9.15 -12.79 17.50
C ILE A 291 10.18 -13.11 16.41
N ASN A 292 10.80 -12.07 15.87
CA ASN A 292 11.81 -12.19 14.83
C ASN A 292 13.19 -12.16 15.49
N PHE A 293 14.08 -13.03 15.04
CA PHE A 293 15.42 -13.17 15.56
C PHE A 293 16.44 -12.92 14.46
N VAL A 294 17.46 -12.14 14.77
CA VAL A 294 18.67 -12.03 13.95
C VAL A 294 19.85 -12.34 14.87
N HIS A 295 20.63 -13.32 14.45
CA HIS A 295 21.80 -13.83 15.17
C HIS A 295 23.07 -13.32 14.51
N GLY A 296 23.96 -12.77 15.33
CA GLY A 296 25.26 -12.27 14.91
C GLY A 296 26.41 -13.03 15.57
N GLU A 297 27.59 -12.45 15.48
CA GLU A 297 28.79 -13.02 16.12
C GLU A 297 28.70 -12.88 17.64
N TYR A 298 28.30 -11.71 18.13
CA TYR A 298 28.34 -11.36 19.55
C TYR A 298 26.97 -11.19 20.18
N THR A 299 25.94 -10.91 19.37
CA THR A 299 24.61 -10.56 19.87
C THR A 299 23.49 -11.29 19.15
N ILE A 300 22.31 -11.27 19.78
CA ILE A 300 21.06 -11.70 19.20
C ILE A 300 20.09 -10.53 19.33
N SER A 301 19.58 -10.03 18.20
CA SER A 301 18.55 -9.01 18.17
C SER A 301 17.17 -9.64 17.96
N ILE A 302 16.24 -9.28 18.83
CA ILE A 302 14.91 -9.90 18.91
C ILE A 302 13.85 -8.80 18.79
N LEU A 303 13.05 -8.84 17.73
CA LEU A 303 11.94 -7.91 17.53
C LEU A 303 10.61 -8.62 17.77
N ILE A 304 9.90 -8.16 18.79
CA ILE A 304 8.54 -8.58 19.10
C ILE A 304 7.57 -7.61 18.40
N SER A 305 6.69 -8.15 17.58
CA SER A 305 5.67 -7.39 16.84
C SER A 305 4.30 -8.05 16.91
N THR A 306 3.26 -7.29 16.59
CA THR A 306 1.90 -7.80 16.38
C THR A 306 1.66 -8.02 14.88
N GLY A 307 1.63 -9.28 14.45
CA GLY A 307 1.52 -9.68 13.04
C GLY A 307 2.84 -9.73 12.28
N SER A 308 2.78 -10.14 11.01
CA SER A 308 3.94 -10.22 10.11
C SER A 308 4.08 -8.98 9.23
N SER A 309 5.33 -8.61 8.96
CA SER A 309 5.72 -7.72 7.87
C SER A 309 7.12 -8.10 7.45
N LYS A 310 7.37 -8.16 6.14
CA LYS A 310 8.73 -8.37 5.63
C LYS A 310 9.67 -7.23 6.03
N GLU A 311 9.13 -6.03 6.25
CA GLU A 311 9.87 -4.84 6.66
C GLU A 311 10.52 -5.05 8.04
N PHE A 312 9.87 -5.75 8.97
CA PHE A 312 10.43 -6.05 10.30
C PHE A 312 11.76 -6.78 10.21
N ARG A 313 11.79 -7.86 9.43
CA ARG A 313 12.99 -8.66 9.27
C ARG A 313 14.10 -7.87 8.60
N TYR A 314 13.79 -7.18 7.52
CA TYR A 314 14.77 -6.36 6.81
C TYR A 314 15.38 -5.28 7.72
N ARG A 315 14.55 -4.54 8.46
CA ARG A 315 14.98 -3.49 9.39
C ARG A 315 15.79 -4.06 10.55
N LEU A 316 15.37 -5.21 11.10
CA LEU A 316 16.09 -5.89 12.17
C LEU A 316 17.46 -6.39 11.69
N GLU A 317 17.55 -6.96 10.49
CA GLU A 317 18.82 -7.40 9.88
C GLU A 317 19.77 -6.22 9.67
N MET A 318 19.28 -5.10 9.12
CA MET A 318 20.08 -3.88 8.90
C MET A 318 20.51 -3.24 10.22
N PHE A 319 19.60 -3.13 11.20
CA PHE A 319 19.92 -2.64 12.53
C PHE A 319 21.00 -3.49 13.18
N HIS A 320 20.80 -4.81 13.19
CA HIS A 320 21.70 -5.76 13.85
C HIS A 320 23.10 -5.74 13.24
N ALA A 321 23.19 -5.75 11.91
CA ALA A 321 24.48 -5.69 11.22
C ALA A 321 25.26 -4.40 11.54
N ASN A 322 24.57 -3.26 11.68
CA ASN A 322 25.22 -2.01 12.05
C ASN A 322 25.56 -1.96 13.55
N LEU A 323 24.72 -2.53 14.41
CA LEU A 323 25.00 -2.66 15.84
C LEU A 323 26.30 -3.43 16.10
N GLU A 324 26.47 -4.61 15.51
CA GLU A 324 27.70 -5.38 15.70
C GLU A 324 28.92 -4.71 15.08
N LYS A 325 28.73 -4.00 13.97
CA LYS A 325 29.80 -3.25 13.32
C LYS A 325 30.26 -2.06 14.17
N GLU A 326 29.33 -1.32 14.75
CA GLU A 326 29.60 -0.08 15.49
C GLU A 326 30.16 -0.37 16.89
N TYR A 327 29.64 -1.40 17.57
CA TYR A 327 30.02 -1.74 18.94
C TYR A 327 30.94 -2.97 19.02
N LYS A 328 31.69 -3.28 17.95
CA LYS A 328 32.46 -4.52 17.86
C LYS A 328 33.44 -4.68 19.03
N GLU A 329 34.21 -3.63 19.34
CA GLU A 329 35.25 -3.67 20.37
C GLU A 329 34.64 -3.85 21.77
N GLU A 330 33.53 -3.17 22.04
CA GLU A 330 32.78 -3.27 23.28
C GLU A 330 32.14 -4.63 23.47
N LEU A 331 31.62 -5.22 22.40
CA LEU A 331 30.99 -6.53 22.39
C LEU A 331 32.02 -7.65 22.57
N GLU A 332 33.18 -7.57 21.92
CA GLU A 332 34.27 -8.55 22.06
C GLU A 332 34.85 -8.59 23.48
N HIS A 333 34.75 -7.49 24.23
CA HIS A 333 35.27 -7.36 25.58
C HIS A 333 34.17 -7.12 26.61
N PHE A 334 32.94 -7.56 26.32
CA PHE A 334 31.79 -7.29 27.17
C PHE A 334 31.91 -7.99 28.54
N GLN A 335 32.05 -7.19 29.60
CA GLN A 335 32.13 -7.65 31.00
C GLN A 335 30.83 -7.44 31.78
N GLY A 336 29.71 -7.17 31.10
CA GLY A 336 28.41 -6.88 31.72
C GLY A 336 28.10 -5.39 31.95
N GLU A 337 28.98 -4.48 31.50
CA GLU A 337 28.75 -3.04 31.62
C GLU A 337 27.80 -2.53 30.51
N ILE A 338 26.54 -2.26 30.87
CA ILE A 338 25.48 -1.85 29.93
C ILE A 338 25.60 -0.37 29.53
N THR A 339 26.31 0.45 30.32
CA THR A 339 26.41 1.91 30.12
C THR A 339 27.05 2.33 28.81
N THR A 340 27.78 1.44 28.15
CA THR A 340 28.46 1.68 26.87
C THR A 340 27.49 1.74 25.69
N PHE A 341 26.28 1.20 25.83
CA PHE A 341 25.27 1.13 24.75
C PHE A 341 24.23 2.26 24.82
N LYS A 342 24.59 3.43 25.37
CA LYS A 342 23.64 4.56 25.49
C LYS A 342 23.22 5.14 24.15
N ASP A 343 24.11 5.10 23.15
CA ASP A 343 23.84 5.66 21.83
C ASP A 343 23.05 4.70 20.92
N LEU A 344 22.70 3.49 21.40
CA LEU A 344 21.89 2.52 20.65
C LEU A 344 20.52 3.07 20.28
N GLU A 345 19.96 3.99 21.09
CA GLU A 345 18.69 4.63 20.77
C GLU A 345 18.77 5.44 19.47
N THR A 346 19.92 6.04 19.17
CA THR A 346 20.16 6.75 17.91
C THR A 346 20.08 5.80 16.72
N LEU A 347 20.70 4.62 16.85
CA LEU A 347 20.66 3.57 15.83
C LEU A 347 19.23 3.06 15.63
N ILE A 348 18.48 2.87 16.71
CA ILE A 348 17.07 2.48 16.62
C ILE A 348 16.25 3.56 15.91
N ARG A 349 16.49 4.83 16.21
CA ARG A 349 15.79 5.94 15.53
C ARG A 349 16.10 5.94 14.03
N GLU A 350 17.34 5.74 13.64
CA GLU A 350 17.75 5.68 12.24
C GLU A 350 17.08 4.52 11.50
N TYR A 351 17.16 3.30 12.04
CA TYR A 351 16.65 2.14 11.32
C TYR A 351 15.16 1.96 11.45
N PHE A 352 14.52 2.34 12.55
CA PHE A 352 13.10 2.04 12.80
C PHE A 352 12.17 3.26 12.76
N LEU A 353 12.63 4.47 13.07
CA LEU A 353 11.74 5.64 13.29
C LEU A 353 11.88 6.76 12.26
N ILE A 354 12.99 6.85 11.55
CA ILE A 354 13.23 7.86 10.50
C ILE A 354 12.94 7.22 9.14
N SER A 355 11.84 7.61 8.51
CA SER A 355 11.43 7.19 7.17
C SER A 355 11.27 8.36 6.21
#